data_AF-A0A4Q2YIN8-F1
#
_entry.id   AF-A0A4Q2YIN8-F1
#
_cell.length_a   1.000
_cell.length_b   1.000
_cell.length_c   1.000
_cell.angle_alpha   90.00
_cell.angle_beta   90.00
_cell.angle_gamma   90.00
#
_symmetry.space_group_name_H-M   'P 1'
#
loop_
_entity.id
_entity.type
_entity.pdbx_description
1 polymer ?
#
loop_
_entity_poly.entity_id
_entity_poly.type
_entity_poly.pdbx_seq_one_letter_code
_entity_poly.pdbx_strand_id
1 'polypeptide(L)'
;MLALCTAYALLAWSLNRIRILITPTEVVVRILPLPWTGNKTVRRADIIQLFVKEKTKKDPYGEIVRNYEVHLIDSHNRHRSLISRISSHQALYLERRLEELLGMARQRVGEAYIG
;
A
#
# COMPACT_ATOMS: atom_id res chain seq x y z
N MET A 1 33.35 7.27 -10.21
CA MET A 1 32.24 7.61 -9.30
C MET A 1 30.85 7.32 -9.88
N LEU A 2 30.54 7.73 -11.11
CA LEU A 2 29.22 7.49 -11.73
C LEU A 2 28.78 6.02 -11.76
N ALA A 3 29.67 5.08 -12.11
CA ALA A 3 29.36 3.66 -12.22
C ALA A 3 28.92 3.03 -10.88
N LEU A 4 29.50 3.48 -9.75
CA LEU A 4 29.13 2.99 -8.41
C LEU A 4 27.72 3.46 -8.03
N CYS A 5 27.38 4.71 -8.36
CA CYS A 5 26.04 5.26 -8.13
C CYS A 5 24.98 4.58 -9.00
N THR A 6 25.29 4.24 -10.26
CA THR A 6 24.35 3.54 -11.15
C THR A 6 24.11 2.10 -10.70
N ALA A 7 25.17 1.38 -10.33
CA ALA A 7 25.05 0.03 -9.79
C ALA A 7 24.24 0.02 -8.48
N TYR A 8 24.47 0.98 -7.59
CA TYR A 8 23.72 1.15 -6.35
C TYR A 8 22.23 1.46 -6.62
N ALA A 9 21.94 2.35 -7.57
CA ALA A 9 20.56 2.69 -7.94
C ALA A 9 19.82 1.51 -8.56
N LEU A 10 20.48 0.72 -9.43
CA LEU A 10 19.89 -0.49 -10.04
C LEU A 10 19.61 -1.58 -8.99
N LEU A 11 20.51 -1.77 -8.03
CA LEU A 11 20.30 -2.68 -6.90
C LEU A 11 19.14 -2.19 -6.02
N ALA A 12 19.12 -0.91 -5.65
CA ALA A 12 18.04 -0.35 -4.84
C ALA A 12 16.67 -0.42 -5.54
N TRP A 13 16.63 -0.20 -6.86
CA TRP A 13 15.39 -0.26 -7.64
C TRP A 13 14.88 -1.70 -7.82
N SER A 14 15.76 -2.67 -8.06
CA SER A 14 15.37 -4.07 -8.24
C SER A 14 14.98 -4.78 -6.94
N LEU A 15 15.50 -4.30 -5.81
CA LEU A 15 15.30 -4.90 -4.50
C LEU A 15 14.11 -4.31 -3.73
N ASN A 16 13.61 -3.12 -4.10
CA ASN A 16 12.43 -2.52 -3.49
C ASN A 16 11.16 -3.27 -3.93
N ARG A 17 10.90 -4.42 -3.29
CA ARG A 17 9.76 -5.27 -3.53
C ARG A 17 8.91 -5.33 -2.26
N ILE A 18 7.66 -4.93 -2.38
CA ILE A 18 6.66 -5.11 -1.33
C ILE A 18 6.02 -6.50 -1.55
N ARG A 19 6.22 -7.42 -0.61
CA ARG A 19 5.51 -8.70 -0.56
C ARG A 19 4.38 -8.60 0.45
N ILE A 20 3.15 -8.82 -0.03
CA ILE A 20 1.98 -8.99 0.84
C ILE A 20 1.76 -10.50 0.96
N LEU A 21 2.02 -11.04 2.15
CA LEU A 21 1.68 -12.41 2.50
C LEU A 21 0.32 -12.41 3.20
N ILE A 22 -0.62 -13.15 2.64
CA ILE A 22 -1.94 -13.35 3.23
C ILE A 22 -1.97 -14.79 3.72
N THR A 23 -2.04 -14.95 5.03
CA THR A 23 -2.25 -16.23 5.69
C THR A 23 -3.69 -16.30 6.21
N PRO A 24 -4.23 -17.49 6.53
CA PRO A 24 -5.58 -17.62 7.06
C PRO A 24 -5.82 -16.78 8.33
N THR A 25 -4.76 -16.57 9.13
CA THR A 25 -4.80 -15.87 10.41
C THR A 25 -4.31 -14.42 10.33
N GLU A 26 -3.40 -14.10 9.41
CA GLU A 26 -2.67 -12.82 9.40
C GLU A 26 -2.43 -12.28 7.98
N VAL A 27 -2.45 -10.96 7.84
CA VAL A 27 -1.94 -10.23 6.67
C VAL A 27 -0.62 -9.58 7.05
N VAL A 28 0.45 -9.98 6.37
CA VAL A 28 1.81 -9.49 6.60
C VAL A 28 2.29 -8.74 5.37
N VAL A 29 2.51 -7.43 5.50
CA VAL A 29 3.21 -6.63 4.50
C VAL A 29 4.69 -6.60 4.86
N ARG A 30 5.53 -7.12 3.98
CA ARG A 30 7.00 -7.08 4.11
C ARG A 30 7.62 -6.31 2.97
N ILE A 31 8.49 -5.38 3.29
CA ILE A 31 9.35 -4.72 2.31
C ILE A 31 10.68 -5.47 2.33
N LEU A 32 11.07 -6.04 1.20
CA LEU A 32 12.38 -6.70 1.02
C LEU A 32 13.40 -5.68 0.49
N PRO A 33 14.72 -5.91 0.67
CA PRO A 33 15.41 -7.08 1.24
C PRO A 33 15.79 -6.94 2.73
N LEU A 34 15.67 -5.73 3.29
CA LEU A 34 15.95 -5.43 4.68
C LEU A 34 14.64 -5.18 5.44
N PRO A 35 14.51 -5.60 6.70
CA PRO A 35 13.32 -5.34 7.51
C PRO A 35 13.18 -3.84 7.76
N TRP A 36 12.50 -3.15 6.83
CA TRP A 36 12.22 -1.72 6.93
C TRP A 36 11.07 -1.48 7.91
N THR A 37 11.04 -0.29 8.50
CA THR A 37 9.97 0.20 9.40
C THR A 37 8.55 0.17 8.79
N GLY A 38 8.43 -0.15 7.50
CA GLY A 38 7.16 -0.40 6.80
C GLY A 38 6.60 -1.82 6.97
N ASN A 39 7.29 -2.75 7.64
CA ASN A 39 6.78 -4.09 7.90
C ASN A 39 5.57 -4.04 8.83
N LYS A 40 4.44 -4.62 8.42
CA LYS A 40 3.19 -4.61 9.19
C LYS A 40 2.59 -6.00 9.21
N THR A 41 2.31 -6.49 10.40
CA THR A 41 1.48 -7.67 10.63
C THR A 41 0.16 -7.20 11.20
N VAL A 42 -0.94 -7.51 10.54
CA VAL A 42 -2.30 -7.25 11.00
C VAL A 42 -3.04 -8.58 10.97
N ARG A 43 -3.70 -8.96 12.07
CA ARG A 43 -4.48 -10.19 12.09
C ARG A 43 -5.67 -10.02 11.16
N ARG A 44 -6.02 -11.07 10.42
CA ARG A 44 -7.15 -11.04 9.48
C ARG A 44 -8.46 -10.67 10.18
N ALA A 45 -8.69 -11.22 11.37
CA ALA A 45 -9.87 -10.94 12.18
C ALA A 45 -9.95 -9.47 12.65
N ASP A 46 -8.81 -8.78 12.71
CA ASP A 46 -8.78 -7.38 13.09
C ASP A 46 -9.06 -6.46 11.90
N ILE A 47 -9.07 -6.94 10.65
CA ILE A 47 -9.31 -6.08 9.49
C ILE A 47 -10.81 -5.92 9.32
N ILE A 48 -11.32 -4.71 9.57
CA ILE A 48 -12.73 -4.37 9.36
C ILE A 48 -12.98 -4.03 7.89
N GLN A 49 -12.08 -3.22 7.30
CA GLN A 49 -12.32 -2.61 6.00
C GLN A 49 -11.02 -2.27 5.28
N LEU A 50 -11.05 -2.33 3.94
CA LEU A 50 -10.00 -1.83 3.05
C LEU A 50 -10.53 -0.61 2.29
N PHE A 51 -9.65 0.34 1.98
CA PHE A 51 -10.00 1.51 1.18
C PHE A 51 -8.80 2.14 0.48
N VAL A 52 -9.05 2.81 -0.64
CA VAL A 52 -8.04 3.59 -1.37
C VAL A 52 -8.15 5.08 -1.04
N LYS A 53 -7.04 5.69 -0.62
CA LYS A 53 -6.93 7.13 -0.36
C LYS A 53 -6.11 7.80 -1.45
N GLU A 54 -6.66 8.86 -2.05
CA GLU A 54 -5.89 9.76 -2.91
C GLU A 54 -5.10 10.75 -2.05
N LYS A 55 -3.82 10.90 -2.39
CA LYS A 55 -2.93 11.95 -1.88
C LYS A 55 -2.47 12.82 -3.02
N THR A 56 -3.03 14.01 -3.06
CA THR A 56 -2.66 15.06 -3.99
C THR A 56 -1.53 15.88 -3.37
N LYS A 57 -0.38 15.95 -4.04
CA LYS A 57 0.70 16.86 -3.67
C LYS A 57 0.92 17.87 -4.79
N LYS A 58 1.05 19.13 -4.41
CA LYS A 58 1.46 20.18 -5.33
C LYS A 58 2.97 20.24 -5.35
N ASP A 59 3.56 20.08 -6.52
CA ASP A 59 5.00 20.23 -6.73
C ASP A 59 5.37 21.72 -6.70
N PRO A 60 6.61 22.12 -6.31
CA PRO A 60 7.11 23.49 -6.42
C PRO A 60 6.90 24.16 -7.79
N TYR A 61 6.81 23.39 -8.88
CA TYR A 61 6.52 23.90 -10.23
C TYR A 61 5.03 24.06 -10.56
N GLY A 62 4.14 23.78 -9.59
CA GLY A 62 2.69 23.95 -9.74
C GLY A 62 1.96 22.73 -10.29
N GLU A 63 2.67 21.67 -10.68
CA GLU A 63 2.06 20.43 -11.13
C GLU A 63 1.41 19.66 -9.97
N ILE A 64 0.25 19.06 -10.26
CA ILE A 64 -0.51 18.27 -9.30
C ILE A 64 -0.10 16.81 -9.43
N VAL A 65 0.73 16.32 -8.50
CA VAL A 65 1.13 14.92 -8.43
C VAL A 65 0.12 14.15 -7.59
N ARG A 66 -0.64 13.26 -8.25
CA ARG A 66 -1.62 12.37 -7.59
C ARG A 66 -0.95 11.04 -7.25
N ASN A 67 -0.93 10.71 -5.97
CA ASN A 67 -0.47 9.41 -5.47
C ASN A 67 -1.63 8.69 -4.81
N TYR A 68 -1.71 7.39 -4.98
CA TYR A 68 -2.74 6.57 -4.33
C TYR A 68 -2.10 5.69 -3.27
N GLU A 69 -2.85 5.44 -2.21
CA GLU A 69 -2.45 4.58 -1.11
C GLU A 69 -3.60 3.64 -0.75
N VAL A 70 -3.28 2.37 -0.53
CA VAL A 70 -4.24 1.41 0.02
C VAL A 70 -4.08 1.40 1.54
N HIS A 71 -5.20 1.56 2.24
CA HIS A 71 -5.29 1.57 3.68
C HIS A 71 -6.22 0.47 4.17
N LEU A 72 -6.02 0.07 5.42
CA LEU A 72 -6.94 -0.78 6.16
C LEU A 72 -7.39 -0.07 7.43
N ILE A 73 -8.60 -0.38 7.87
CA ILE A 73 -9.12 -0.05 9.20
C ILE A 73 -9.07 -1.31 10.04
N ASP A 74 -8.42 -1.23 11.20
CA ASP A 74 -8.42 -2.33 12.15
C ASP A 74 -9.60 -2.27 13.15
N SER A 75 -9.79 -3.34 13.92
CA SER A 75 -10.83 -3.52 14.95
C SER A 75 -10.80 -2.44 16.04
N HIS A 76 -9.68 -1.74 16.18
CA HIS A 76 -9.48 -0.62 17.08
C HIS A 76 -9.66 0.74 16.40
N ASN A 77 -10.27 0.77 15.21
CA ASN A 77 -10.48 1.95 14.38
C ASN A 77 -9.17 2.67 13.99
N ARG A 78 -8.05 1.95 13.93
CA ARG A 78 -6.77 2.54 13.51
C ARG A 78 -6.61 2.41 12.01
N HIS A 79 -6.31 3.53 11.37
CA HIS A 79 -6.07 3.60 9.94
C HIS A 79 -4.61 3.26 9.67
N ARG A 80 -4.36 2.21 8.89
CA ARG A 80 -3.00 1.75 8.57
C ARG A 80 -2.82 1.68 7.06
N SER A 81 -1.86 2.44 6.53
CA SER A 81 -1.42 2.30 5.13
C SER A 81 -0.73 0.95 4.93
N LEU A 82 -1.20 0.17 3.96
CA LEU A 82 -0.62 -1.09 3.48
C LEU A 82 0.44 -0.82 2.42
N ILE A 83 0.05 -0.10 1.37
CA ILE A 83 0.91 0.30 0.27
C ILE A 83 0.66 1.78 -0.03
N SER A 84 1.72 2.48 -0.39
CA SER A 84 1.68 3.90 -0.74
C SER A 84 2.41 4.15 -2.06
N ARG A 85 2.18 5.33 -2.66
CA ARG A 85 2.86 5.79 -3.87
C ARG A 85 2.63 4.87 -5.08
N ILE A 86 1.40 4.40 -5.26
CA ILE A 86 0.99 3.62 -6.42
C ILE A 86 0.01 4.42 -7.29
N SER A 87 -0.18 3.99 -8.54
CA SER A 87 -1.16 4.60 -9.44
C SER A 87 -2.60 4.22 -9.06
N SER A 88 -3.59 4.95 -9.55
CA SER A 88 -5.01 4.69 -9.29
C SER A 88 -5.42 3.27 -9.70
N HIS A 89 -5.02 2.86 -10.89
CA HIS A 89 -5.31 1.52 -11.41
C HIS A 89 -4.68 0.43 -10.55
N GLN A 90 -3.43 0.60 -10.12
CA GLN A 90 -2.76 -0.34 -9.23
C GLN A 90 -3.44 -0.40 -7.86
N ALA A 91 -3.88 0.73 -7.32
CA ALA A 91 -4.57 0.79 -6.03
C ALA A 91 -5.92 0.07 -6.08
N LEU A 92 -6.73 0.32 -7.11
CA LEU A 92 -8.02 -0.34 -7.30
C LEU A 92 -7.88 -1.84 -7.56
N TYR A 93 -6.89 -2.24 -8.36
CA TYR A 93 -6.59 -3.65 -8.57
C TYR A 93 -6.20 -4.33 -7.25
N LEU A 94 -5.34 -3.68 -6.48
CA LEU A 94 -4.87 -4.23 -5.21
C LEU A 94 -5.99 -4.32 -4.16
N GLU A 95 -6.83 -3.29 -4.06
CA GLU A 95 -8.03 -3.30 -3.21
C GLU A 95 -8.91 -4.51 -3.55
N ARG A 96 -9.35 -4.64 -4.80
CA ARG A 96 -10.20 -5.77 -5.24
C ARG A 96 -9.55 -7.11 -4.95
N ARG A 97 -8.26 -7.24 -5.26
CA ARG A 97 -7.56 -8.50 -5.06
C ARG A 97 -7.42 -8.86 -3.57
N LEU A 98 -7.23 -7.87 -2.70
CA LEU A 98 -7.21 -8.07 -1.26
C LEU A 98 -8.59 -8.42 -0.72
N GLU A 99 -9.65 -7.75 -1.18
CA GLU A 99 -11.04 -8.05 -0.83
C GLU A 99 -11.40 -9.51 -1.18
N GLU A 100 -11.07 -9.95 -2.40
CA GLU A 100 -11.27 -11.34 -2.85
C GLU A 100 -10.54 -12.35 -1.97
N LEU A 101 -9.25 -12.11 -1.69
CA LEU A 101 -8.42 -13.04 -0.90
C LEU A 101 -8.84 -13.07 0.58
N LEU A 102 -9.37 -11.96 1.09
CA LEU A 102 -9.83 -11.83 2.47
C LEU A 102 -11.31 -12.18 2.63
N GLY A 103 -12.05 -12.43 1.55
CA GLY A 103 -13.47 -12.72 1.57
C GLY A 103 -14.29 -11.55 2.14
N MET A 104 -13.82 -10.31 1.95
CA MET A 104 -14.48 -9.10 2.42
C MET A 104 -15.39 -8.55 1.31
N ALA A 105 -16.55 -8.03 1.69
CA ALA A 105 -17.45 -7.35 0.77
C ALA A 105 -17.00 -5.90 0.58
N ARG A 106 -17.14 -5.39 -0.66
CA ARG A 106 -16.82 -4.01 -0.99
C ARG A 106 -17.70 -3.07 -0.17
N GLN A 107 -17.07 -2.20 0.62
CA GLN A 107 -17.76 -1.24 1.46
C GLN A 107 -17.42 0.18 1.01
N ARG A 108 -18.45 0.96 0.64
CA ARG A 108 -18.27 2.36 0.23
C ARG A 108 -17.81 3.20 1.43
N VAL A 109 -16.74 3.95 1.26
CA VAL A 109 -16.23 4.93 2.24
C VAL A 109 -16.47 6.33 1.68
N GLY A 110 -16.87 7.31 2.50
CA GLY A 110 -17.43 8.60 2.04
C GLY A 110 -16.43 9.71 1.61
N GLU A 111 -16.81 10.46 0.57
CA GLU A 111 -16.30 11.77 0.09
C GLU A 111 -14.82 11.96 -0.34
N ALA A 112 -13.85 11.13 0.07
CA ALA A 112 -12.45 11.26 -0.37
C ALA A 112 -11.85 9.96 -0.94
N TYR A 113 -12.70 9.11 -1.51
CA TYR A 113 -12.34 7.75 -1.91
C TYR A 113 -12.67 7.53 -3.38
N ILE A 114 -11.71 6.93 -4.10
CA ILE A 114 -11.96 6.47 -5.47
C ILE A 114 -12.50 5.05 -5.36
N GLY A 115 -13.78 4.86 -5.71
CA GLY A 115 -14.43 3.55 -5.70
C GLY A 115 -15.54 3.41 -6.74
#